data_AF-A0A9N9C8T1-F1
#
_entry.id   AF-A0A9N9C8T1-F1
#
_cell.length_a   1.000
_cell.length_b   1.000
_cell.length_c   1.000
_cell.angle_alpha   90.00
_cell.angle_beta   90.00
_cell.angle_gamma   90.00
#
_symmetry.space_group_name_H-M   'P 1'
#
loop_
_entity.id
_entity.type
_entity.pdbx_description
1 polymer ?
#
loop_
_entity_poly.entity_id
_entity_poly.type
_entity_poly.pdbx_seq_one_letter_code
_entity_poly.pdbx_strand_id
1 'polypeptide(L)'
;MSENYINLYFFAPETSKTLVRKDETSKKRKPNMFILYRTDMLKYRPNNITMTEFSKQISAKWKNLSEREKAELQKKYQIKRDQNLNMFIDDVDTNQGGGASKVSFLKKAKL
;
A
#
# COMPACT_ATOMS: atom_id res chain seq x y z
N MET A 1 51.26 20.06 -34.35
CA MET A 1 49.96 19.44 -34.67
C MET A 1 49.25 19.18 -33.36
N SER A 2 48.34 20.07 -32.96
CA SER A 2 47.53 19.87 -31.76
C SER A 2 46.32 19.01 -32.14
N GLU A 3 46.26 17.80 -31.60
CA GLU A 3 45.15 16.87 -31.83
C GLU A 3 43.84 17.48 -31.32
N ASN A 4 42.91 17.74 -32.24
CA ASN A 4 41.54 18.11 -31.91
C ASN A 4 40.83 16.88 -31.36
N TYR A 5 40.79 16.74 -30.04
CA TYR A 5 39.94 15.77 -29.37
C TYR A 5 38.46 16.16 -29.62
N ILE A 6 37.83 15.49 -30.58
CA ILE A 6 36.39 15.54 -30.78
C ILE A 6 35.78 14.80 -29.58
N ASN A 7 35.24 15.55 -28.63
CA ASN A 7 34.38 15.00 -27.58
C ASN A 7 33.13 14.42 -28.24
N LEU A 8 33.16 13.12 -28.49
CA LEU A 8 32.00 12.33 -28.90
C LEU A 8 31.05 12.26 -27.69
N TYR A 9 30.23 13.30 -27.52
CA TYR A 9 29.14 13.28 -26.55
C TYR A 9 28.14 12.20 -26.99
N PHE A 10 28.25 11.03 -26.38
CA PHE A 10 27.23 9.99 -26.42
C PHE A 10 25.99 10.54 -25.72
N PHE A 11 25.01 11.00 -26.51
CA PHE A 11 23.70 11.41 -26.02
C PHE A 11 22.95 10.15 -25.56
N ALA A 12 23.21 9.70 -24.33
CA ALA A 12 22.39 8.68 -23.69
C ALA A 12 20.95 9.23 -23.60
N PRO A 13 19.94 8.52 -24.12
CA PRO A 13 18.57 8.99 -24.02
C PRO A 13 18.20 9.08 -22.55
N GLU A 14 17.92 10.29 -22.06
CA GLU A 14 17.50 10.58 -20.68
C GLU A 14 16.17 9.91 -20.26
N THR A 15 15.65 8.99 -21.08
CA THR A 15 14.46 8.19 -20.75
C THR A 15 14.78 7.01 -19.83
N SER A 16 16.04 6.69 -19.53
CA SER A 16 16.35 5.88 -18.36
C SER A 16 16.27 6.75 -17.10
N LYS A 17 15.04 7.18 -16.76
CA LYS A 17 14.70 7.36 -15.36
C LYS A 17 14.92 5.98 -14.74
N THR A 18 16.14 5.78 -14.25
CA THR A 18 16.44 4.76 -13.26
C THR A 18 15.26 4.78 -12.30
N LEU A 19 14.59 3.64 -12.21
CA LEU A 19 13.80 3.30 -11.06
C LEU A 19 14.79 3.37 -9.90
N VAL A 20 15.04 4.56 -9.37
CA VAL A 20 15.54 4.72 -8.01
C VAL A 20 14.51 3.93 -7.23
N ARG A 21 14.90 2.71 -6.87
CA ARG A 21 14.08 1.82 -6.06
C ARG A 21 13.90 2.61 -4.80
N LYS A 22 12.77 3.31 -4.73
CA LYS A 22 12.34 4.06 -3.57
C LYS A 22 12.59 3.12 -2.41
N ASP A 23 13.46 3.54 -1.49
CA ASP A 23 14.03 2.68 -0.46
C ASP A 23 12.96 1.74 0.08
N GLU A 24 13.29 0.45 0.22
CA GLU A 24 12.37 -0.59 0.70
C GLU A 24 11.77 -0.25 2.08
N THR A 25 12.33 0.75 2.75
CA THR A 25 11.87 1.35 4.02
C THR A 25 10.72 2.36 3.86
N SER A 26 10.35 2.76 2.65
CA SER A 26 9.30 3.76 2.46
C SER A 26 7.92 3.17 2.76
N LYS A 27 7.33 3.64 3.87
CA LYS A 27 6.01 3.20 4.32
C LYS A 27 4.98 3.35 3.20
N LYS A 28 4.41 2.22 2.75
CA LYS A 28 3.31 2.22 1.79
C LYS A 28 2.12 3.00 2.36
N ARG A 29 1.48 3.81 1.52
CA ARG A 29 0.28 4.56 1.94
C ARG A 29 -0.82 3.58 2.32
N LYS A 30 -1.54 3.89 3.40
CA LYS A 30 -2.73 3.11 3.78
C LYS A 30 -3.76 3.18 2.63
N PRO A 31 -4.34 2.05 2.22
CA PRO A 31 -5.31 2.03 1.13
C PRO A 31 -6.59 2.77 1.53
N ASN A 32 -7.08 3.64 0.64
CA ASN A 32 -8.38 4.31 0.82
C ASN A 32 -9.54 3.33 0.55
N MET A 33 -10.74 3.70 1.00
CA MET A 33 -12.04 3.05 0.76
C MET A 33 -12.20 2.58 -0.69
N PHE A 34 -11.96 3.48 -1.65
CA PHE A 34 -12.03 3.16 -3.08
C PHE A 34 -10.99 2.13 -3.54
N ILE A 35 -9.78 2.15 -2.96
CA ILE A 35 -8.73 1.18 -3.32
C ILE A 35 -9.14 -0.21 -2.87
N LEU A 36 -9.68 -0.34 -1.66
CA LEU A 36 -10.20 -1.60 -1.15
C LEU A 36 -11.39 -2.10 -1.98
N TYR A 37 -12.30 -1.20 -2.36
CA TYR A 37 -13.41 -1.50 -3.27
C TYR A 37 -12.93 -2.04 -4.61
N ARG A 38 -11.97 -1.35 -5.25
CA ARG A 38 -11.39 -1.78 -6.51
C ARG A 38 -10.71 -3.15 -6.38
N THR A 39 -10.01 -3.41 -5.28
CA THR A 39 -9.37 -4.71 -5.01
C THR A 39 -10.40 -5.81 -4.86
N ASP A 40 -11.49 -5.57 -4.12
CA ASP A 40 -12.58 -6.54 -3.97
C ASP A 40 -13.26 -6.81 -5.33
N MET A 41 -13.42 -5.78 -6.17
CA MET A 41 -13.98 -5.90 -7.51
C MET A 41 -13.05 -6.58 -8.53
N LEU A 42 -11.74 -6.67 -8.25
CA LEU A 42 -10.77 -7.26 -9.16
C LEU A 42 -11.03 -8.75 -9.40
N LYS A 43 -11.64 -9.43 -8.42
CA LYS A 43 -12.09 -10.82 -8.51
C LYS A 43 -13.11 -11.05 -9.63
N TYR A 44 -13.84 -10.02 -10.01
CA TYR A 44 -14.88 -10.04 -11.04
C TYR A 44 -14.42 -9.37 -12.34
N ARG A 45 -13.12 -9.04 -12.46
CA ARG A 45 -12.59 -8.41 -13.66
C ARG A 45 -12.58 -9.43 -14.82
N PRO A 46 -13.17 -9.12 -15.98
CA PRO A 46 -13.03 -9.97 -17.15
C PRO A 46 -11.59 -9.92 -17.67
N ASN A 47 -11.07 -11.05 -18.16
CA ASN A 47 -9.68 -11.15 -18.63
C ASN A 47 -9.39 -10.32 -19.90
N ASN A 48 -10.43 -9.94 -20.63
CA ASN A 48 -10.34 -9.32 -21.94
C ASN A 48 -10.17 -7.79 -21.90
N ILE A 49 -10.16 -7.18 -20.71
CA ILE A 49 -10.04 -5.72 -20.57
C ILE A 49 -8.72 -5.32 -19.93
N THR A 50 -8.16 -4.17 -20.31
CA THR A 50 -6.95 -3.64 -19.66
C THR A 50 -7.24 -3.13 -18.25
N MET A 51 -6.20 -3.00 -17.42
CA MET A 51 -6.35 -2.47 -16.06
C MET A 51 -6.84 -1.02 -16.06
N THR A 52 -6.43 -0.24 -17.06
CA THR A 52 -6.87 1.15 -17.26
C THR A 52 -8.37 1.21 -17.49
N GLU A 53 -8.88 0.38 -18.40
CA GLU A 53 -10.31 0.38 -18.73
C GLU A 53 -11.16 -0.14 -17.57
N PHE A 54 -10.71 -1.19 -16.89
CA PHE A 54 -11.32 -1.65 -15.64
C PHE A 54 -11.39 -0.53 -14.60
N SER A 55 -10.30 0.22 -14.41
CA SER A 55 -10.24 1.32 -13.43
C SER A 55 -11.25 2.42 -13.76
N LYS A 56 -11.43 2.77 -15.05
CA LYS A 56 -12.44 3.73 -15.49
C LYS A 56 -13.84 3.24 -15.14
N GLN A 57 -14.17 2.00 -15.49
CA GLN A 57 -15.48 1.41 -15.21
C GLN A 57 -15.79 1.35 -13.71
N ILE A 58 -14.84 0.90 -12.90
CA ILE A 58 -15.01 0.85 -11.43
C ILE A 58 -15.14 2.24 -10.84
N SER A 59 -14.42 3.24 -11.36
CA SER A 59 -14.56 4.62 -10.90
C SER A 59 -15.94 5.20 -11.20
N ALA A 60 -16.54 4.86 -12.35
CA ALA A 60 -17.90 5.26 -12.70
C ALA A 60 -18.93 4.57 -11.79
N LYS A 61 -18.80 3.25 -11.59
CA LYS A 61 -19.65 2.50 -10.65
C LYS A 61 -19.59 3.08 -9.24
N TRP A 62 -18.39 3.40 -8.75
CA TRP A 62 -18.20 3.99 -7.43
C TRP A 62 -18.95 5.31 -7.24
N LYS A 63 -18.93 6.19 -8.25
CA LYS A 63 -19.67 7.45 -8.21
C LYS A 63 -21.19 7.21 -8.14
N ASN A 64 -21.67 6.22 -8.89
CA ASN A 64 -23.09 5.85 -8.99
C ASN A 64 -23.61 5.01 -7.82
N LEU A 65 -22.77 4.58 -6.88
CA LEU A 65 -23.23 3.88 -5.68
C LEU A 65 -24.16 4.76 -4.84
N SER A 66 -25.24 4.16 -4.35
CA SER A 66 -26.17 4.80 -3.42
C SER A 66 -25.50 5.09 -2.08
N GLU A 67 -26.06 6.03 -1.32
CA GLU A 67 -25.56 6.37 0.02
C GLU A 67 -25.61 5.17 0.98
N ARG A 68 -26.63 4.31 0.84
CA ARG A 68 -26.77 3.09 1.64
C ARG A 68 -25.62 2.11 1.38
N GLU A 69 -25.30 1.86 0.11
CA GLU A 69 -24.18 0.99 -0.28
C GLU A 69 -22.85 1.57 0.17
N LYS A 70 -22.66 2.89 0.02
CA LYS A 70 -21.45 3.58 0.52
C LYS A 70 -21.30 3.44 2.04
N ALA A 71 -22.39 3.51 2.80
CA ALA A 71 -22.37 3.34 4.26
C ALA A 71 -22.00 1.90 4.67
N GLU A 72 -22.54 0.89 4.01
CA GLU A 72 -22.16 -0.51 4.26
C GLU A 72 -20.68 -0.77 3.95
N LEU A 73 -20.22 -0.24 2.82
CA LEU A 73 -18.83 -0.31 2.41
C LEU A 73 -17.94 0.39 3.44
N GLN A 74 -18.29 1.60 3.89
CA GLN A 74 -17.57 2.32 4.93
C GLN A 74 -17.41 1.49 6.22
N LYS A 75 -18.48 0.82 6.68
CA LYS A 75 -18.41 -0.07 7.84
C LYS A 75 -17.43 -1.23 7.60
N LYS A 76 -17.52 -1.91 6.46
CA LYS A 76 -16.61 -3.00 6.09
C LYS A 76 -15.15 -2.52 6.04
N TYR A 77 -14.91 -1.32 5.54
CA TYR A 77 -13.57 -0.76 5.43
C TYR A 77 -13.00 -0.27 6.76
N GLN A 78 -13.84 0.27 7.64
CA GLN A 78 -13.44 0.64 8.99
C GLN A 78 -12.95 -0.60 9.76
N ILE A 79 -13.68 -1.72 9.67
CA ILE A 79 -13.28 -3.00 10.28
C ILE A 79 -11.96 -3.52 9.68
N LYS A 80 -11.84 -3.58 8.34
CA LYS A 80 -10.59 -4.03 7.68
C LYS A 80 -9.39 -3.16 8.04
N ARG A 81 -9.58 -1.85 8.19
CA ARG A 81 -8.52 -0.91 8.60
C ARG A 81 -8.01 -1.22 10.00
N ASP A 82 -8.93 -1.49 10.92
CA ASP A 82 -8.63 -1.71 12.32
C ASP A 82 -7.97 -3.09 12.51
N GLN A 83 -8.43 -4.12 11.78
CA GLN A 83 -7.77 -5.44 11.72
C GLN A 83 -6.34 -5.35 11.19
N ASN A 84 -6.12 -4.56 10.13
CA ASN A 84 -4.80 -4.40 9.54
C ASN A 84 -3.84 -3.66 10.48
N LEU A 85 -4.35 -2.72 11.31
CA LEU A 85 -3.54 -2.02 12.31
C LEU A 85 -3.01 -2.98 13.38
N ASN A 86 -3.84 -3.92 13.84
CA ASN A 86 -3.43 -4.89 14.87
C ASN A 86 -2.29 -5.81 14.39
N MET A 87 -2.25 -6.18 13.11
CA MET A 87 -1.16 -7.01 12.58
C MET A 87 0.17 -6.26 12.40
N PHE A 88 0.18 -4.91 12.43
CA PHE A 88 1.39 -4.10 12.28
C PHE A 88 2.02 -3.72 13.63
N ILE A 89 1.39 -4.04 14.76
CA ILE A 89 1.92 -3.73 16.10
C ILE A 89 2.91 -4.82 16.57
N ASP A 90 2.82 -6.04 16.04
CA ASP A 90 3.67 -7.17 16.48
C ASP A 90 5.06 -7.22 15.80
N ASP A 91 5.31 -6.42 14.75
CA ASP A 91 6.59 -6.39 14.03
C ASP A 91 7.54 -5.25 14.50
N VAL A 92 7.11 -4.41 15.45
CA VAL A 92 7.90 -3.29 15.99
C VAL A 92 8.26 -3.56 17.45
N ASP A 93 8.84 -4.73 17.76
CA ASP A 93 9.70 -4.88 18.94
C ASP A 93 10.44 -6.23 18.93
N THR A 94 11.46 -6.39 18.07
CA THR A 94 12.54 -7.36 18.37
C THR A 94 13.85 -6.92 17.72
N ASN A 95 14.44 -5.83 18.23
CA ASN A 95 15.89 -5.66 18.10
C ASN A 95 16.46 -4.74 19.20
N GLN A 96 16.66 -5.31 20.41
CA GLN A 96 17.83 -5.09 21.28
C GLN A 96 17.57 -5.60 22.71
N GLY A 97 18.53 -6.37 23.25
CA GLY A 97 18.76 -6.47 24.70
C GLY A 97 18.21 -7.73 25.39
N GLY A 98 19.12 -8.60 25.81
CA GLY A 98 18.80 -9.73 26.68
C GLY A 98 18.29 -9.31 28.06
N GLY A 99 17.67 -10.26 28.77
CA GLY A 99 17.35 -10.11 30.19
C GLY A 99 16.02 -10.73 30.60
N ALA A 100 16.07 -11.97 31.09
CA ALA A 100 15.12 -12.64 31.98
C ALA A 100 13.66 -12.11 32.03
N SER A 101 12.76 -12.76 31.28
CA SER A 101 11.31 -12.64 31.55
C SER A 101 10.94 -13.45 32.79
N LYS A 102 10.94 -12.78 33.96
CA LYS A 102 10.10 -13.22 35.09
C LYS A 102 8.65 -12.98 34.70
N VAL A 103 7.95 -14.06 34.36
CA VAL A 103 6.50 -14.08 34.24
C VAL A 103 5.91 -13.74 35.61
N SER A 104 5.43 -12.50 35.78
CA SER A 104 4.67 -12.09 36.95
C SER A 104 3.18 -12.08 36.60
N PHE A 105 2.51 -13.16 36.97
CA PHE A 105 1.05 -13.26 36.97
C PHE A 105 0.47 -12.51 38.17
N LEU A 106 -0.62 -11.78 37.89
CA LEU A 106 -1.67 -11.28 38.79
C LEU A 106 -1.31 -10.31 39.94
N LYS A 107 -1.82 -9.08 39.79
CA LYS A 107 -2.58 -8.37 40.86
C LYS A 107 -3.82 -7.76 40.20
N LYS A 108 -5.02 -8.34 40.40
CA LYS A 108 -6.02 -8.16 41.48
C LYS A 108 -6.85 -6.86 41.39
N ALA A 109 -8.12 -7.04 41.79
CA ALA A 109 -9.12 -6.08 42.28
C ALA A 109 -10.09 -5.54 41.20
N LYS A 110 -11.40 -5.36 41.42
CA LYS A 110 -12.33 -5.63 42.55
C LYS A 110 -13.71 -5.13 42.10
N LEU A 111 -14.76 -5.92 42.31
CA LEU A 111 -16.05 -5.51 42.88
C LEU A 111 -16.83 -6.78 43.22
#